data_AF-A0AAN9CKU9-F1
#
_entry.id   AF-A0AAN9CKU9-F1
#
_cell.length_a   1.000
_cell.length_b   1.000
_cell.length_c   1.000
_cell.angle_alpha   90.00
_cell.angle_beta   90.00
_cell.angle_gamma   90.00
#
_symmetry.space_group_name_H-M   'P 1'
#
loop_
_entity.id
_entity.type
_entity.pdbx_description
1 polymer ?
#
loop_
_entity_poly.entity_id
_entity_poly.type
_entity_poly.pdbx_seq_one_letter_code
_entity_poly.pdbx_strand_id
1 'polypeptide(L)'
;MDTSGADGGRAEEVCETADSKTDLQELLRQEMEMHITEGRTSIQRNQERMNRIRQLKEEIRLQETHREPHQSHATSMGVHEKLLERRTRLRETHERLIEDELMKMERELQEEQVSGVEGEMSYLRRERHVLVLQIEALRRENQQAYVDLEDQKQQHQQEVHELREESLQVFRAFREVLEEQRRMSESRYRALLIDTIQDAVHLSSQNLQLQEEIQQLRKTQTHTDSHRDNMPNKIL
;
A
#
# COMPACT_ATOMS: atom_id res chain seq x y z
N MET A 1 2.51 -44.66 3.67
CA MET A 1 2.67 -43.74 4.81
C MET A 1 2.40 -42.37 4.26
N ASP A 2 1.18 -41.91 4.49
CA ASP A 2 0.66 -40.65 3.99
C ASP A 2 1.16 -39.51 4.88
N THR A 3 1.81 -38.52 4.27
CA THR A 3 2.07 -37.21 4.89
C THR A 3 1.72 -36.14 3.87
N SER A 4 0.43 -35.91 3.68
CA SER A 4 -0.10 -34.67 3.11
C SER A 4 -0.96 -34.00 4.18
N GLY A 5 -0.52 -32.87 4.71
CA GLY A 5 -1.33 -32.12 5.68
C GLY A 5 -0.50 -31.16 6.50
N ALA A 6 -0.03 -30.07 5.90
CA ALA A 6 0.50 -28.92 6.65
C ALA A 6 0.53 -27.59 5.87
N ASP A 7 -0.18 -27.45 4.74
CA ASP A 7 -0.16 -26.19 3.95
C ASP A 7 -1.51 -25.43 3.93
N GLY A 8 -2.55 -25.97 4.59
CA GLY A 8 -3.88 -25.35 4.64
C GLY A 8 -3.99 -24.16 5.61
N GLY A 9 -3.26 -24.17 6.73
CA GLY A 9 -3.42 -23.17 7.79
C GLY A 9 -2.89 -21.78 7.44
N ARG A 10 -1.89 -21.69 6.56
CA ARG A 10 -1.27 -20.39 6.20
C ARG A 10 -2.08 -19.64 5.14
N ALA A 11 -2.88 -20.34 4.35
CA ALA A 11 -3.76 -19.75 3.34
C ALA A 11 -5.10 -19.28 3.96
N GLU A 12 -5.66 -20.04 4.91
CA GLU A 12 -6.90 -19.68 5.61
C GLU A 12 -6.70 -18.43 6.50
N GLU A 13 -5.60 -18.35 7.26
CA GLU A 13 -5.30 -17.21 8.13
C GLU A 13 -5.01 -15.91 7.33
N VAL A 14 -4.49 -16.04 6.11
CA VAL A 14 -4.28 -14.93 5.17
C VAL A 14 -5.60 -14.49 4.51
N CYS A 15 -6.54 -15.40 4.28
CA CYS A 15 -7.87 -15.03 3.76
C CYS A 15 -8.67 -14.27 4.82
N GLU A 16 -8.77 -14.79 6.05
CA GLU A 16 -9.50 -14.16 7.14
C GLU A 16 -8.96 -12.77 7.50
N THR A 17 -7.64 -12.58 7.44
CA THR A 17 -7.02 -11.27 7.70
C THR A 17 -7.12 -10.30 6.52
N ALA A 18 -7.38 -10.77 5.29
CA ALA A 18 -7.69 -9.93 4.15
C ALA A 18 -9.14 -9.45 4.19
N ASP A 19 -10.06 -10.35 4.52
CA ASP A 19 -11.49 -10.05 4.67
C ASP A 19 -11.74 -9.09 5.85
N SER A 20 -11.03 -9.28 6.97
CA SER A 20 -11.07 -8.35 8.11
C SER A 20 -10.57 -6.94 7.76
N LYS A 21 -9.57 -6.81 6.87
CA LYS A 21 -9.05 -5.50 6.45
C LYS A 21 -10.05 -4.76 5.56
N THR A 22 -10.67 -5.47 4.62
CA THR A 22 -11.71 -4.88 3.75
C THR A 22 -12.91 -4.42 4.58
N ASP A 23 -13.30 -5.18 5.60
CA ASP A 23 -14.39 -4.82 6.50
C ASP A 23 -14.07 -3.55 7.32
N LEU A 24 -12.84 -3.42 7.83
CA LEU A 24 -12.39 -2.22 8.54
C LEU A 24 -12.33 -0.99 7.64
N GLN A 25 -11.92 -1.16 6.38
CA GLN A 25 -11.91 -0.08 5.38
C GLN A 25 -13.33 0.38 5.01
N GLU A 26 -14.26 -0.55 4.84
CA GLU A 26 -15.69 -0.25 4.62
C GLU A 26 -16.28 0.50 5.82
N LEU A 27 -15.97 0.06 7.04
CA LEU A 27 -16.44 0.70 8.29
C LEU A 27 -15.90 2.14 8.43
N LEU A 28 -14.61 2.34 8.11
CA LEU A 28 -13.99 3.67 8.11
C LEU A 28 -14.62 4.58 7.05
N ARG A 29 -14.90 4.05 5.85
CA ARG A 29 -15.58 4.77 4.77
C ARG A 29 -16.96 5.24 5.23
N GLN A 30 -17.73 4.34 5.86
CA GLN A 30 -19.07 4.64 6.36
C GLN A 30 -19.07 5.69 7.48
N GLU A 31 -18.15 5.60 8.46
CA GLU A 31 -18.03 6.62 9.52
C GLU A 31 -17.58 7.98 8.99
N MET A 32 -16.67 8.02 8.01
CA MET A 32 -16.29 9.27 7.33
C MET A 32 -17.46 9.89 6.57
N GLU A 33 -18.24 9.07 5.85
CA GLU A 33 -19.44 9.50 5.12
C GLU A 33 -20.51 10.06 6.09
N MET A 34 -20.74 9.38 7.21
CA MET A 34 -21.65 9.84 8.26
C MET A 34 -21.18 11.14 8.94
N HIS A 35 -19.88 11.32 9.17
CA HIS A 35 -19.35 12.57 9.72
C HIS A 35 -19.53 13.75 8.74
N ILE A 36 -19.42 13.50 7.43
CA ILE A 36 -19.58 14.52 6.40
C ILE A 36 -21.06 14.91 6.20
N THR A 37 -21.95 13.93 6.16
CA THR A 37 -23.40 14.11 5.90
C THR A 37 -24.17 14.58 7.13
N GLU A 38 -23.87 14.03 8.31
CA GLU A 38 -24.57 14.34 9.56
C GLU A 38 -23.85 15.37 10.44
N GLY A 39 -22.93 16.16 9.86
CA GLY A 39 -22.17 17.21 10.54
C GLY A 39 -23.03 18.28 11.24
N ARG A 40 -24.36 18.22 11.07
CA ARG A 40 -25.39 19.01 11.77
C ARG A 40 -25.81 18.45 13.14
N THR A 41 -25.26 17.31 13.58
CA THR A 41 -25.53 16.74 14.91
C THR A 41 -24.73 17.45 16.02
N SER A 42 -25.13 17.25 17.29
CA SER A 42 -24.43 17.80 18.48
C SER A 42 -22.90 17.65 18.39
N ILE A 43 -22.17 18.69 18.79
CA ILE A 43 -20.70 18.76 18.81
C ILE A 43 -20.09 17.50 19.46
N GLN A 44 -20.72 16.99 20.53
CA GLN A 44 -20.27 15.79 21.25
C GLN A 44 -20.33 14.52 20.38
N ARG A 45 -21.40 14.34 19.59
CA ARG A 45 -21.52 13.18 18.67
C ARG A 45 -20.52 13.25 17.51
N ASN A 46 -20.25 14.45 17.02
CA ASN A 46 -19.21 14.66 16.00
C ASN A 46 -17.82 14.31 16.55
N GLN A 47 -17.55 14.68 17.80
CA GLN A 47 -16.28 14.41 18.45
C GLN A 47 -16.07 12.93 18.73
N GLU A 48 -17.12 12.21 19.13
CA GLU A 48 -17.10 10.74 19.25
C GLU A 48 -16.83 10.05 17.90
N ARG A 49 -17.44 10.51 16.80
CA ARG A 49 -17.17 9.98 15.44
C ARG A 49 -15.74 10.23 15.01
N MET A 50 -15.22 11.43 15.25
CA MET A 50 -13.82 11.75 14.97
C MET A 50 -12.84 10.85 15.74
N ASN A 51 -13.18 10.47 16.97
CA ASN A 51 -12.38 9.51 17.75
C ASN A 51 -12.47 8.09 17.17
N ARG A 52 -13.66 7.63 16.74
CA ARG A 52 -13.83 6.33 16.06
C ARG A 52 -13.06 6.26 14.75
N ILE A 53 -13.15 7.31 13.91
CA ILE A 53 -12.38 7.43 12.67
C ILE A 53 -10.87 7.35 12.94
N ARG A 54 -10.39 7.97 14.02
CA ARG A 54 -8.97 7.90 14.40
C ARG A 54 -8.57 6.49 14.82
N GLN A 55 -9.38 5.81 15.62
CA GLN A 55 -9.12 4.44 16.06
C GLN A 55 -9.07 3.47 14.89
N LEU A 56 -10.05 3.53 13.98
CA LEU A 56 -10.10 2.69 12.78
C LEU A 56 -8.88 2.91 11.86
N LYS A 57 -8.42 4.17 11.72
CA LYS A 57 -7.19 4.46 10.98
C LYS A 57 -5.94 3.84 11.61
N GLU A 58 -5.85 3.86 12.93
CA GLU A 58 -4.71 3.28 13.65
C GLU A 58 -4.72 1.75 13.55
N GLU A 59 -5.90 1.13 13.62
CA GLU A 59 -6.08 -0.32 13.53
C GLU A 59 -5.76 -0.87 12.14
N ILE A 60 -6.17 -0.17 11.08
CA ILE A 60 -5.78 -0.47 9.69
C ILE A 60 -4.26 -0.35 9.52
N ARG A 61 -3.65 0.71 10.07
CA ARG A 61 -2.21 0.94 9.99
C ARG A 61 -1.42 -0.17 10.69
N LEU A 62 -1.90 -0.64 11.84
CA LEU A 62 -1.30 -1.75 12.58
C LEU A 62 -1.36 -3.06 11.77
N GLN A 63 -2.50 -3.37 11.13
CA GLN A 63 -2.63 -4.53 10.24
C GLN A 63 -1.69 -4.45 9.02
N GLU A 64 -1.48 -3.26 8.45
CA GLU A 64 -0.57 -3.04 7.31
C GLU A 64 0.90 -3.27 7.68
N THR A 65 1.34 -2.78 8.85
CA THR A 65 2.71 -2.99 9.33
C THR A 65 3.06 -4.46 9.57
N HIS A 66 2.08 -5.33 9.83
CA HIS A 66 2.32 -6.76 10.03
C HIS A 66 2.44 -7.57 8.73
N ARG A 67 1.94 -7.06 7.59
CA ARG A 67 1.93 -7.79 6.30
C ARG A 67 3.04 -7.37 5.34
N GLU A 68 3.33 -6.08 5.23
CA GLU A 68 4.15 -5.56 4.11
C GLU A 68 5.67 -5.79 4.18
N PRO A 69 6.36 -5.78 5.35
CA PRO A 69 7.81 -5.98 5.36
C PRO A 69 8.26 -7.45 5.35
N HIS A 70 7.36 -8.39 5.67
CA HIS A 70 7.76 -9.79 5.89
C HIS A 70 7.55 -10.71 4.68
N GLN A 71 6.59 -10.45 3.80
CA GLN A 71 6.33 -11.35 2.66
C GLN A 71 7.34 -11.18 1.52
N SER A 72 7.67 -9.95 1.13
CA SER A 72 8.66 -9.66 0.08
C SER A 72 10.07 -10.09 0.49
N HIS A 73 10.48 -9.77 1.73
CA HIS A 73 11.79 -10.15 2.24
C HIS A 73 11.95 -11.66 2.45
N ALA A 74 10.92 -12.35 2.97
CA ALA A 74 10.98 -13.80 3.14
C ALA A 74 11.02 -14.55 1.79
N THR A 75 10.32 -14.02 0.77
CA THR A 75 10.33 -14.62 -0.58
C THR A 75 11.70 -14.41 -1.24
N SER A 76 12.27 -13.20 -1.16
CA SER A 76 13.60 -12.89 -1.69
C SER A 76 14.72 -13.71 -0.99
N MET A 77 14.66 -13.86 0.34
CA MET A 77 15.60 -14.72 1.08
C MET A 77 15.48 -16.20 0.66
N GLY A 78 14.25 -16.71 0.49
CA GLY A 78 14.03 -18.10 0.07
C GLY A 78 14.51 -18.38 -1.36
N VAL A 79 14.48 -17.39 -2.25
CA VAL A 79 15.05 -17.54 -3.60
C VAL A 79 16.57 -17.52 -3.56
N HIS A 80 17.17 -16.63 -2.76
CA HIS A 80 18.63 -16.60 -2.59
C HIS A 80 19.18 -17.91 -2.00
N GLU A 81 18.50 -18.47 -1.00
CA GLU A 81 18.86 -19.76 -0.39
C GLU A 81 18.84 -20.89 -1.43
N LYS A 82 17.82 -20.97 -2.29
CA LYS A 82 17.76 -21.96 -3.38
C LYS A 82 18.90 -21.83 -4.38
N LEU A 83 19.29 -20.60 -4.74
CA LEU A 83 20.43 -20.35 -5.63
C LEU A 83 21.75 -20.80 -4.96
N LEU A 84 21.90 -20.53 -3.66
CA LEU A 84 23.05 -20.99 -2.87
C LEU A 84 23.13 -22.52 -2.83
N GLU A 85 22.02 -23.20 -2.53
CA GLU A 85 21.95 -24.66 -2.52
C GLU A 85 22.30 -25.28 -3.87
N ARG A 86 21.82 -24.69 -4.96
CA ARG A 86 22.14 -25.15 -6.31
C ARG A 86 23.65 -25.05 -6.56
N ARG A 87 24.26 -23.94 -6.17
CA ARG A 87 25.70 -23.70 -6.32
C ARG A 87 26.54 -24.65 -5.47
N THR A 88 26.15 -24.91 -4.22
CA THR A 88 26.87 -25.85 -3.34
C THR A 88 26.79 -27.26 -3.92
N ARG A 89 25.61 -27.72 -4.34
CA ARG A 89 25.43 -29.04 -4.97
C ARG A 89 26.30 -29.20 -6.22
N LEU A 90 26.35 -28.18 -7.09
CA LEU A 90 27.18 -28.24 -8.30
C LEU A 90 28.66 -28.37 -7.94
N ARG A 91 29.15 -27.56 -7.00
CA ARG A 91 30.53 -27.62 -6.53
C ARG A 91 30.87 -28.98 -5.94
N GLU A 92 30.02 -29.50 -5.05
CA GLU A 92 30.19 -30.83 -4.44
C GLU A 92 30.19 -31.97 -5.47
N THR A 93 29.43 -31.84 -6.56
CA THR A 93 29.45 -32.85 -7.64
C THR A 93 30.77 -32.83 -8.41
N HIS A 94 31.32 -31.66 -8.69
CA HIS A 94 32.61 -31.55 -9.37
C HIS A 94 33.77 -31.94 -8.46
N GLU A 95 33.73 -31.57 -7.18
CA GLU A 95 34.72 -31.93 -6.17
C GLU A 95 34.85 -33.45 -6.06
N ARG A 96 33.72 -34.17 -5.91
CA ARG A 96 33.70 -35.64 -5.90
C ARG A 96 34.27 -36.26 -7.18
N LEU A 97 33.92 -35.72 -8.35
CA LEU A 97 34.45 -36.21 -9.63
C LEU A 97 35.98 -36.07 -9.72
N ILE A 98 36.51 -34.94 -9.25
CA ILE A 98 37.95 -34.66 -9.27
C ILE A 98 38.67 -35.57 -8.27
N GLU A 99 38.11 -35.74 -7.06
CA GLU A 99 38.64 -36.66 -6.05
C GLU A 99 38.70 -38.11 -6.57
N ASP A 100 37.64 -38.59 -7.22
CA ASP A 100 37.59 -39.94 -7.79
C ASP A 100 38.68 -40.15 -8.87
N GLU A 101 38.91 -39.16 -9.74
CA GLU A 101 39.96 -39.23 -10.77
C GLU A 101 41.37 -39.07 -10.19
N LEU A 102 41.53 -38.30 -9.11
CA LEU A 102 42.80 -38.23 -8.36
C LEU A 102 43.14 -39.58 -7.70
N MET A 103 42.17 -40.21 -7.04
CA MET A 103 42.34 -41.53 -6.42
C MET A 103 42.63 -42.62 -7.47
N LYS A 104 42.01 -42.52 -8.65
CA LYS A 104 42.31 -43.40 -9.78
C LYS A 104 43.72 -43.18 -10.32
N MET A 105 44.14 -41.93 -10.51
CA MET A 105 45.50 -41.59 -10.91
C MET A 105 46.53 -42.14 -9.92
N GLU A 106 46.30 -42.01 -8.61
CA GLU A 106 47.20 -42.55 -7.58
C GLU A 106 47.33 -44.07 -7.64
N ARG A 107 46.21 -44.79 -7.80
CA ARG A 107 46.21 -46.25 -7.97
C ARG A 107 46.98 -46.67 -9.22
N GLU A 108 46.71 -46.05 -10.36
CA GLU A 108 47.38 -46.37 -11.62
C GLU A 108 48.89 -46.09 -11.56
N LEU A 109 49.32 -45.05 -10.84
CA LEU A 109 50.74 -44.74 -10.62
C LEU A 109 51.43 -45.78 -9.71
N GLN A 110 50.72 -46.34 -8.73
CA GLN A 110 51.25 -47.41 -7.87
C GLN A 110 51.39 -48.73 -8.64
N GLU A 111 50.50 -49.00 -9.60
CA GLU A 111 50.51 -50.20 -10.45
C GLU A 111 51.56 -50.11 -11.57
N GLU A 112 51.68 -48.96 -12.22
CA GLU A 112 52.69 -48.70 -13.26
C GLU A 112 54.04 -48.31 -12.63
N GLN A 113 54.84 -49.29 -12.22
CA GLN A 113 56.25 -49.09 -11.82
C GLN A 113 57.16 -48.78 -13.02
N VAL A 114 56.84 -47.77 -13.81
CA VAL A 114 57.61 -47.35 -15.00
C VAL A 114 58.59 -46.25 -14.58
N SER A 115 59.90 -46.49 -14.76
CA SER A 115 60.94 -45.52 -14.41
C SER A 115 61.47 -44.77 -15.64
N GLY A 116 62.06 -43.60 -15.40
CA GLY A 116 62.60 -42.73 -16.45
C GLY A 116 61.54 -41.93 -17.21
N VAL A 117 61.90 -41.49 -18.42
CA VAL A 117 61.10 -40.52 -19.22
C VAL A 117 59.69 -41.02 -19.53
N GLU A 118 59.49 -42.33 -19.69
CA GLU A 118 58.17 -42.90 -19.98
C GLU A 118 57.21 -42.79 -18.79
N GLY A 119 57.71 -42.97 -17.55
CA GLY A 119 56.94 -42.78 -16.33
C GLY A 119 56.54 -41.32 -16.11
N GLU A 120 57.47 -40.39 -16.30
CA GLU A 120 57.21 -38.94 -16.24
C GLU A 120 56.14 -38.52 -17.26
N MET A 121 56.23 -39.02 -18.50
CA MET A 121 55.23 -38.76 -19.52
C MET A 121 53.85 -39.36 -19.20
N SER A 122 53.79 -40.51 -18.53
CA SER A 122 52.53 -41.10 -18.05
C SER A 122 51.90 -40.22 -16.96
N TYR A 123 52.69 -39.84 -15.96
CA TYR A 123 52.27 -38.93 -14.88
C TYR A 123 51.72 -37.61 -15.43
N LEU A 124 52.46 -36.93 -16.30
CA LEU A 124 52.05 -35.64 -16.87
C LEU A 124 50.77 -35.75 -17.71
N ARG A 125 50.52 -36.88 -18.40
CA ARG A 125 49.27 -37.08 -19.14
C ARG A 125 48.07 -37.20 -18.20
N ARG A 126 48.23 -37.91 -17.07
CA ARG A 126 47.18 -38.09 -16.05
C ARG A 126 46.92 -36.78 -15.30
N GLU A 127 47.97 -36.09 -14.88
CA GLU A 127 47.87 -34.78 -14.23
C GLU A 127 47.16 -33.78 -15.16
N ARG A 128 47.53 -33.75 -16.45
CA ARG A 128 46.83 -32.93 -17.44
C ARG A 128 45.34 -33.29 -17.54
N HIS A 129 44.97 -34.57 -17.42
CA HIS A 129 43.56 -34.97 -17.44
C HIS A 129 42.79 -34.39 -16.25
N VAL A 130 43.33 -34.51 -15.04
CA VAL A 130 42.73 -33.93 -13.82
C VAL A 130 42.61 -32.41 -13.92
N LEU A 131 43.66 -31.73 -14.41
CA LEU A 131 43.63 -30.28 -14.62
C LEU A 131 42.57 -29.86 -15.64
N VAL A 132 42.36 -30.63 -16.71
CA VAL A 132 41.28 -30.37 -17.68
C VAL A 132 39.93 -30.49 -17.00
N LEU A 133 39.69 -31.53 -16.18
CA LEU A 133 38.45 -31.68 -15.42
C LEU A 133 38.21 -30.49 -14.49
N GLN A 134 39.25 -30.02 -13.79
CA GLN A 134 39.14 -28.86 -12.90
C GLN A 134 38.82 -27.57 -13.67
N ILE A 135 39.45 -27.34 -14.83
CA ILE A 135 39.14 -26.18 -15.68
C ILE A 135 37.70 -26.25 -16.19
N GLU A 136 37.24 -27.43 -16.58
CA GLU A 136 35.86 -27.61 -17.04
C GLU A 136 34.83 -27.41 -15.91
N ALA A 137 35.10 -27.92 -14.71
CA ALA A 137 34.27 -27.70 -13.53
C ALA A 137 34.13 -26.20 -13.23
N LEU A 138 35.26 -25.47 -13.17
CA LEU A 138 35.27 -24.04 -12.95
C LEU A 138 34.52 -23.26 -14.04
N ARG A 139 34.65 -23.67 -15.31
CA ARG A 139 33.89 -23.06 -16.42
C ARG A 139 32.38 -23.26 -16.24
N ARG A 140 31.94 -24.47 -15.87
CA ARG A 140 30.51 -24.76 -15.64
C ARG A 140 29.97 -24.00 -14.43
N GLU A 141 30.71 -23.96 -13.33
CA GLU A 141 30.33 -23.19 -12.13
C GLU A 141 30.24 -21.69 -12.42
N ASN A 142 31.18 -21.16 -13.20
CA ASN A 142 31.18 -19.76 -13.59
C ASN A 142 30.01 -19.42 -14.52
N GLN A 143 29.71 -20.29 -15.50
CA GLN A 143 28.52 -20.15 -16.35
C GLN A 143 27.23 -20.19 -15.52
N GLN A 144 27.14 -21.12 -14.56
CA GLN A 144 25.99 -21.22 -13.68
C GLN A 144 25.82 -19.95 -12.83
N ALA A 145 26.92 -19.41 -12.28
CA ALA A 145 26.89 -18.16 -11.52
C ALA A 145 26.42 -16.96 -12.37
N TYR A 146 26.78 -16.89 -13.65
CA TYR A 146 26.27 -15.85 -14.55
C TYR A 146 24.76 -15.97 -14.80
N VAL A 147 24.26 -17.20 -15.00
CA VAL A 147 22.82 -17.45 -15.16
C VAL A 147 22.08 -17.06 -13.89
N ASP A 148 22.55 -17.51 -12.73
CA ASP A 148 21.93 -17.20 -11.44
C ASP A 148 21.90 -15.69 -11.17
N LEU A 149 22.95 -14.95 -11.55
CA LEU A 149 23.01 -13.50 -11.42
C LEU A 149 22.00 -12.79 -12.34
N GLU A 150 21.86 -13.25 -13.59
CA GLU A 150 20.89 -12.66 -14.52
C GLU A 150 19.45 -12.95 -14.09
N ASP A 151 19.18 -14.16 -13.59
CA ASP A 151 17.87 -14.53 -13.02
C ASP A 151 17.54 -13.64 -11.81
N GLN A 152 18.49 -13.47 -10.89
CA GLN A 152 18.30 -12.60 -9.72
C GLN A 152 18.09 -11.13 -10.12
N LYS A 153 18.80 -10.65 -11.13
CA LYS A 153 18.62 -9.29 -11.66
C LYS A 153 17.24 -9.11 -12.28
N GLN A 154 16.74 -10.09 -13.05
CA GLN A 154 15.42 -10.02 -13.65
C GLN A 154 14.31 -10.03 -12.59
N GLN A 155 14.44 -10.89 -11.57
CA GLN A 155 13.52 -10.91 -10.44
C GLN A 155 13.51 -9.58 -9.70
N HIS A 156 14.68 -9.03 -9.39
CA HIS A 156 14.77 -7.73 -8.73
C HIS A 156 14.14 -6.61 -9.57
N GLN A 157 14.31 -6.63 -10.90
CA GLN A 157 13.65 -5.68 -11.79
C GLN A 157 12.12 -5.82 -11.72
N GLN A 158 11.60 -7.05 -11.71
CA GLN A 158 10.17 -7.32 -11.57
C GLN A 158 9.64 -6.81 -10.23
N GLU A 159 10.30 -7.13 -9.11
CA GLU A 159 9.93 -6.65 -7.76
C GLU A 159 9.89 -5.11 -7.71
N VAL A 160 10.88 -4.43 -8.31
CA VAL A 160 10.91 -2.96 -8.37
C VAL A 160 9.78 -2.40 -9.23
N HIS A 161 9.44 -3.08 -10.33
CA HIS A 161 8.32 -2.70 -11.18
C HIS A 161 6.98 -2.86 -10.46
N GLU A 162 6.76 -4.00 -9.79
CA GLU A 162 5.57 -4.27 -8.98
C GLU A 162 5.40 -3.22 -7.87
N LEU A 163 6.46 -2.96 -7.10
CA LEU A 163 6.44 -1.92 -6.05
C LEU A 163 6.10 -0.53 -6.61
N ARG A 164 6.60 -0.21 -7.81
CA ARG A 164 6.29 1.06 -8.47
C ARG A 164 4.81 1.12 -8.87
N GLU A 165 4.26 0.04 -9.38
CA GLU A 165 2.84 -0.05 -9.77
C GLU A 165 1.92 0.02 -8.54
N GLU A 166 2.24 -0.70 -7.47
CA GLU A 166 1.54 -0.63 -6.19
C GLU A 166 1.55 0.80 -5.63
N SER A 167 2.72 1.45 -5.61
CA SER A 167 2.84 2.84 -5.17
C SER A 167 1.98 3.78 -6.01
N LEU A 168 1.98 3.62 -7.34
CA LEU A 168 1.12 4.41 -8.23
C LEU A 168 -0.37 4.15 -7.99
N GLN A 169 -0.76 2.91 -7.69
CA GLN A 169 -2.14 2.56 -7.36
C GLN A 169 -2.58 3.25 -6.06
N VAL A 170 -1.73 3.24 -5.03
CA VAL A 170 -1.95 3.96 -3.78
C VAL A 170 -2.14 5.46 -4.05
N PHE A 171 -1.28 6.08 -4.86
CA PHE A 171 -1.43 7.50 -5.23
C PHE A 171 -2.72 7.80 -5.98
N ARG A 172 -3.16 6.91 -6.87
CA ARG A 172 -4.45 7.05 -7.58
C ARG A 172 -5.62 6.99 -6.61
N ALA A 173 -5.64 6.02 -5.70
CA ALA A 173 -6.68 5.89 -4.69
C ALA A 173 -6.73 7.12 -3.77
N PHE A 174 -5.57 7.61 -3.31
CA PHE A 174 -5.51 8.85 -2.52
C PHE A 174 -6.07 10.05 -3.28
N ARG A 175 -5.73 10.18 -4.57
CA ARG A 175 -6.25 11.27 -5.41
C ARG A 175 -7.78 11.18 -5.52
N GLU A 176 -8.34 10.00 -5.75
CA GLU A 176 -9.79 9.80 -5.85
C GLU A 176 -10.51 10.20 -4.56
N VAL A 177 -10.01 9.78 -3.40
CA VAL A 177 -10.58 10.16 -2.10
C VAL A 177 -10.53 11.67 -1.88
N LEU A 178 -9.41 12.32 -2.23
CA LEU A 178 -9.27 13.78 -2.09
C LEU A 178 -10.20 14.55 -3.03
N GLU A 179 -10.34 14.08 -4.28
CA GLU A 179 -11.26 14.67 -5.25
C GLU A 179 -12.71 14.53 -4.77
N GLU A 180 -13.09 13.37 -4.23
CA GLU A 180 -14.45 13.15 -3.72
C GLU A 180 -14.73 14.02 -2.49
N GLN A 181 -13.79 14.08 -1.54
CA GLN A 181 -13.90 14.97 -0.38
C GLN A 181 -14.06 16.44 -0.81
N ARG A 182 -13.27 16.87 -1.81
CA ARG A 182 -13.37 18.22 -2.38
C ARG A 182 -14.77 18.45 -2.96
N ARG A 183 -15.26 17.58 -3.85
CA ARG A 183 -16.59 17.70 -4.48
C ARG A 183 -17.71 17.80 -3.44
N MET A 184 -17.66 16.95 -2.40
CA MET A 184 -18.66 16.96 -1.33
C MET A 184 -18.62 18.26 -0.52
N SER A 185 -17.42 18.75 -0.18
CA SER A 185 -17.27 20.01 0.56
C SER A 185 -17.73 21.23 -0.26
N GLU A 186 -17.38 21.30 -1.54
CA GLU A 186 -17.81 22.36 -2.45
C GLU A 186 -19.33 22.36 -2.62
N SER A 187 -19.93 21.18 -2.77
CA SER A 187 -21.39 21.02 -2.88
C SER A 187 -22.10 21.53 -1.63
N ARG A 188 -21.57 21.19 -0.44
CA ARG A 188 -22.12 21.67 0.84
C ARG A 188 -22.01 23.18 1.00
N TYR A 189 -20.85 23.77 0.67
CA TYR A 189 -20.66 25.23 0.76
C TYR A 189 -21.56 25.97 -0.24
N ARG A 190 -21.72 25.45 -1.46
CA ARG A 190 -22.66 26.02 -2.44
C ARG A 190 -24.11 25.97 -1.95
N ALA A 191 -24.54 24.85 -1.39
CA ALA A 191 -25.88 24.73 -0.83
C ALA A 191 -26.11 25.74 0.30
N LEU A 192 -25.18 25.83 1.25
CA LEU A 192 -25.25 26.79 2.36
C LEU A 192 -25.27 28.25 1.86
N LEU A 193 -24.48 28.57 0.83
CA LEU A 193 -24.46 29.90 0.23
C LEU A 193 -25.83 30.24 -0.38
N ILE A 194 -26.45 29.29 -1.08
CA ILE A 194 -27.79 29.47 -1.66
C ILE A 194 -28.82 29.71 -0.55
N ASP A 195 -28.83 28.88 0.49
CA ASP A 195 -29.76 28.99 1.63
C ASP A 195 -29.64 30.37 2.30
N THR A 196 -28.42 30.81 2.58
CA THR A 196 -28.16 32.12 3.22
C THR A 196 -28.55 33.31 2.35
N ILE A 197 -28.37 33.22 1.03
CA ILE A 197 -28.84 34.25 0.08
C ILE A 197 -30.37 34.29 0.08
N GLN A 198 -31.04 33.14 0.05
CA GLN A 198 -32.50 33.06 0.10
C GLN A 198 -33.06 33.69 1.39
N ASP A 199 -32.46 33.35 2.54
CA ASP A 199 -32.83 33.94 3.84
C ASP A 199 -32.63 35.46 3.85
N ALA A 200 -31.49 35.94 3.33
CA ALA A 200 -31.20 37.37 3.26
C ALA A 200 -32.21 38.13 2.38
N VAL A 201 -32.61 37.56 1.24
CA VAL A 201 -33.65 38.12 0.35
C VAL A 201 -35.01 38.11 1.05
N HIS A 202 -35.37 37.03 1.74
CA HIS A 202 -36.62 36.94 2.48
C HIS A 202 -36.71 37.98 3.58
N LEU A 203 -35.66 38.10 4.41
CA LEU A 203 -35.56 39.11 5.47
C LEU A 203 -35.55 40.53 4.92
N SER A 204 -34.90 40.76 3.77
CA SER A 204 -34.93 42.05 3.06
C SER A 204 -36.35 42.42 2.64
N SER A 205 -37.10 41.47 2.07
CA SER A 205 -38.48 41.70 1.66
C SER A 205 -39.38 41.99 2.87
N GLN A 206 -39.24 41.25 3.97
CA GLN A 206 -39.98 41.51 5.21
C GLN A 206 -39.62 42.88 5.80
N ASN A 207 -38.33 43.25 5.81
CA ASN A 207 -37.90 44.57 6.27
C ASN A 207 -38.51 45.69 5.43
N LEU A 208 -38.58 45.52 4.11
CA LEU A 208 -39.18 46.51 3.23
C LEU A 208 -40.68 46.68 3.54
N GLN A 209 -41.41 45.58 3.70
CA GLN A 209 -42.83 45.60 4.09
C GLN A 209 -43.05 46.31 5.43
N LEU A 210 -42.24 46.00 6.45
CA LEU A 210 -42.31 46.66 7.75
C LEU A 210 -41.98 48.16 7.65
N GLN A 211 -41.01 48.55 6.81
CA GLN A 211 -40.71 49.96 6.58
C GLN A 211 -41.88 50.70 5.92
N GLU A 212 -42.55 50.08 4.94
CA GLU A 212 -43.75 50.64 4.32
C GLU A 212 -44.89 50.81 5.34
N GLU A 213 -45.15 49.79 6.16
CA GLU A 213 -46.14 49.86 7.25
C GLU A 213 -45.83 50.98 8.24
N ILE A 214 -44.58 51.08 8.70
CA ILE A 214 -44.13 52.16 9.59
C ILE A 214 -44.34 53.53 8.94
N GLN A 215 -44.04 53.68 7.65
CA GLN A 215 -44.28 54.92 6.93
C GLN A 215 -45.77 55.26 6.82
N GLN A 216 -46.63 54.26 6.55
CA GLN A 216 -48.08 54.48 6.51
C GLN A 216 -48.63 54.87 7.87
N LEU A 217 -48.23 54.19 8.95
CA LEU A 217 -48.63 54.51 10.32
C LEU A 217 -48.21 55.95 10.69
N ARG A 218 -46.97 56.35 10.37
CA ARG A 218 -46.51 57.74 10.58
C ARG A 218 -47.37 58.76 9.82
N LYS A 219 -47.72 58.48 8.56
CA LYS A 219 -48.63 59.36 7.79
C LYS A 219 -50.00 59.48 8.46
N THR A 220 -50.59 58.37 8.91
CA THR A 220 -51.89 58.41 9.61
C THR A 220 -51.81 59.18 10.93
N GLN A 221 -50.73 59.03 11.71
CA GLN A 221 -50.52 59.78 12.95
C GLN A 221 -50.39 61.29 12.71
N THR A 222 -49.62 61.70 11.69
CA THR A 222 -49.54 63.14 11.32
C THR A 222 -50.89 63.70 10.87
N HIS A 223 -51.75 62.87 10.29
CA HIS A 223 -53.09 63.29 9.88
C HIS A 223 -54.04 63.40 11.09
N THR A 224 -53.98 62.46 12.04
CA THR A 224 -54.77 62.54 13.28
C THR A 224 -54.33 63.67 14.20
N ASP A 225 -53.03 64.01 14.23
CA ASP A 225 -52.52 65.16 14.99
C ASP A 225 -52.97 66.48 14.37
N SER A 226 -53.01 66.59 13.03
CA SER A 226 -53.63 67.74 12.34
C SER A 226 -55.14 67.87 12.57
N HIS A 227 -55.82 66.77 12.90
CA HIS A 227 -57.25 66.77 13.22
C HIS A 227 -57.52 67.11 14.70
N ARG A 228 -56.57 66.79 15.59
CA ARG A 228 -56.59 67.22 17.00
C ARG A 228 -56.32 68.72 17.15
N ASP A 229 -55.44 69.30 16.34
CA ASP A 229 -55.18 70.74 16.33
C ASP A 229 -56.32 71.57 15.69
N ASN A 230 -57.28 70.93 15.02
CA ASN A 230 -58.42 71.58 14.36
C ASN A 230 -59.75 71.40 15.12
N MET A 231 -59.72 70.95 16.38
CA MET A 231 -60.89 70.95 17.25
C MET A 231 -60.98 72.29 18.01
N PRO A 232 -61.96 73.17 17.71
CA PRO A 232 -62.12 74.42 18.43
C PRO A 232 -62.51 74.13 19.89
N ASN A 233 -61.72 74.70 20.80
CA ASN A 233 -61.96 74.78 22.23
C ASN A 233 -63.39 75.31 22.48
N LYS A 234 -64.35 74.43 22.77
CA LYS A 234 -65.67 74.84 23.30
C LYS A 234 -65.54 74.97 24.81
N ILE A 235 -65.40 76.23 25.22
CA ILE A 235 -65.59 76.73 26.58
C ILE A 235 -67.01 76.37 27.06
N LEU A 236 -67.10 75.79 28.26
CA LEU A 236 -68.20 75.95 29.21
C LEU A 236 -67.66 75.76 30.62
#